data_AF-T1GTR7-F1
#
_entry.id   AF-T1GTR7-F1
#
_cell.length_a   1.000
_cell.length_b   1.000
_cell.length_c   1.000
_cell.angle_alpha   90.00
_cell.angle_beta   90.00
_cell.angle_gamma   90.00
#
_symmetry.space_group_name_H-M   'P 1'
#
loop_
_entity.id
_entity.type
_entity.pdbx_description
1 polymer ?
#
loop_
_entity_poly.entity_id
_entity_poly.type
_entity_poly.pdbx_seq_one_letter_code
_entity_poly.pdbx_strand_id
1 'polypeptide(L)'
;YRGGSYNAKELARQVNEQICKESSLFDFRTYENGAAPPLLLILDRKDDPVTPLLHQWTYQAMVHELLNINNNRVDLSQVQGVPKELKEVVLSGEQDEFYAQNMYSNFGEIGAKIKVKMDEFQQKAKDQRKVESIADMKAFVETYPQFKKMSGNVNKHVCVISELSNLTSKKRLFEVSELEQEIACKADHSAQLQRIKKIISDETISISDSIKLVALYALRYERHANCDTSGLLSVIHKRQGSTNIIPSLIEYAGQHVRQGEIFNPIRISDAVKLTRKLIKGLKGVENVVILGGTTIHNSDSFIREVLFATQGVQFKHTKTLAKFHSIENF
;
A
#
# COMPACT_ATOMS: atom_id res chain seq x y z
N TYR A 1 24.76 6.16 -0.60
CA TYR A 1 23.86 5.86 0.54
C TYR A 1 23.20 7.15 1.02
N ARG A 2 22.11 7.06 1.80
CA ARG A 2 21.42 8.21 2.38
C ARG A 2 22.22 8.82 3.54
N GLY A 3 22.65 10.08 3.37
CA GLY A 3 23.35 10.83 4.41
C GLY A 3 22.49 10.97 5.67
N GLY A 4 23.12 10.84 6.85
CA GLY A 4 22.43 10.88 8.15
C GLY A 4 21.88 9.53 8.64
N SER A 5 21.83 8.48 7.80
CA SER A 5 21.54 7.12 8.25
C SER A 5 22.83 6.36 8.58
N TYR A 6 23.04 6.06 9.86
CA TYR A 6 24.15 5.23 10.33
C TYR A 6 24.12 3.83 9.69
N ASN A 7 22.95 3.17 9.71
CA ASN A 7 22.79 1.83 9.15
C ASN A 7 23.06 1.80 7.63
N ALA A 8 22.57 2.80 6.89
CA ALA A 8 22.83 2.89 5.45
C ALA A 8 24.33 3.13 5.15
N LYS A 9 25.01 3.94 5.97
CA LYS A 9 26.45 4.18 5.86
C LYS A 9 27.25 2.91 6.16
N GLU A 10 26.89 2.21 7.23
CA GLU A 10 27.58 1.00 7.66
C GLU A 10 27.40 -0.14 6.65
N LEU A 11 26.18 -0.33 6.12
CA LEU A 11 25.93 -1.27 5.03
C LEU A 11 26.74 -0.91 3.78
N ALA A 12 26.80 0.38 3.41
CA ALA A 12 27.60 0.83 2.27
C ALA A 12 29.09 0.52 2.45
N ARG A 13 29.62 0.72 3.66
CA ARG A 13 31.01 0.38 4.01
C ARG A 13 31.25 -1.11 3.87
N GLN A 14 30.40 -1.95 4.46
CA GLN A 14 30.54 -3.41 4.40
C GLN A 14 30.43 -3.96 2.98
N VAL A 15 29.49 -3.46 2.17
CA VAL A 15 29.36 -3.84 0.76
C VAL A 15 30.64 -3.48 0.00
N ASN A 16 31.16 -2.26 0.19
CA ASN A 16 32.39 -1.83 -0.47
C ASN A 16 33.59 -2.69 -0.04
N GLU A 17 33.71 -3.01 1.25
CA GLU A 17 34.76 -3.90 1.75
C GLU A 17 34.67 -5.30 1.16
N GLN A 18 33.46 -5.85 1.01
CA GLN A 18 33.28 -7.16 0.39
C GLN A 18 33.65 -7.15 -1.09
N ILE A 19 33.28 -6.10 -1.83
CA ILE A 19 33.68 -5.91 -3.24
C ILE A 19 35.20 -5.84 -3.38
N CYS A 20 35.88 -5.09 -2.49
CA CYS A 20 37.34 -5.00 -2.53
C CYS A 20 38.02 -6.33 -2.18
N LYS A 21 37.52 -7.07 -1.18
CA LYS A 21 38.06 -8.38 -0.80
C LYS A 21 37.92 -9.40 -1.92
N GLU A 22 36.75 -9.42 -2.57
CA GLU A 22 36.42 -10.37 -3.64
C GLU A 22 36.67 -9.79 -5.04
N SER A 23 37.67 -8.93 -5.20
CA SER A 23 37.89 -8.13 -6.42
C SER A 23 37.88 -8.94 -7.72
N SER A 24 38.35 -10.19 -7.72
CA SER A 24 38.32 -11.08 -8.89
C SER A 24 36.90 -11.45 -9.36
N LEU A 25 35.91 -11.49 -8.46
CA LEU A 25 34.50 -11.70 -8.81
C LEU A 25 33.85 -10.44 -9.40
N PHE A 26 34.44 -9.28 -9.15
CA PHE A 26 33.96 -7.96 -9.57
C PHE A 26 34.80 -7.35 -10.71
N ASP A 27 35.66 -8.15 -11.36
CA ASP A 27 36.42 -7.74 -12.56
C ASP A 27 35.51 -7.75 -13.80
N PHE A 28 34.55 -6.83 -13.82
CA PHE A 28 33.64 -6.64 -14.95
C PHE A 28 34.30 -5.82 -16.04
N ARG A 29 33.85 -6.02 -17.29
CA ARG A 29 34.31 -5.20 -18.42
C ARG A 29 34.13 -3.73 -18.11
N THR A 30 35.19 -2.97 -18.34
CA THR A 30 35.15 -1.50 -18.24
C THR A 30 34.10 -0.97 -19.21
N TYR A 31 33.29 -0.02 -18.77
CA TYR A 31 32.20 0.53 -19.57
C TYR A 31 32.74 1.12 -20.88
N GLU A 32 32.35 0.51 -22.00
CA GLU A 32 32.67 1.04 -23.34
C GLU A 32 32.01 2.42 -23.53
N ASN A 33 32.63 3.27 -24.36
CA ASN A 33 32.08 4.57 -24.79
C ASN A 33 31.82 5.61 -23.68
N GLY A 34 32.53 5.53 -22.53
CA GLY A 34 32.45 6.55 -21.49
C GLY A 34 31.15 6.52 -20.67
N ALA A 35 30.41 5.41 -20.68
CA ALA A 35 29.24 5.25 -19.83
C ALA A 35 29.64 5.28 -18.34
N ALA A 36 28.84 5.98 -17.53
CA ALA A 36 29.08 6.10 -16.10
C ALA A 36 28.95 4.74 -15.40
N PRO A 37 29.74 4.49 -14.34
CA PRO A 37 29.60 3.27 -13.56
C PRO A 37 28.21 3.19 -12.89
N PRO A 38 27.70 1.99 -12.61
CA PRO A 38 26.43 1.77 -11.95
C PRO A 38 26.50 2.35 -10.53
N LEU A 39 25.38 2.92 -10.12
CA LEU A 39 25.22 3.52 -8.80
C LEU A 39 24.38 2.62 -7.89
N LEU A 40 24.99 2.13 -6.80
CA LEU A 40 24.25 1.48 -5.73
C LEU A 40 23.74 2.53 -4.73
N LEU A 41 22.43 2.76 -4.72
CA LEU A 41 21.78 3.68 -3.80
C LEU A 41 21.18 2.91 -2.60
N ILE A 42 21.81 3.05 -1.43
CA ILE A 42 21.31 2.51 -0.16
C ILE A 42 20.48 3.57 0.55
N LEU A 43 19.22 3.25 0.82
CA LEU A 43 18.24 4.12 1.47
C LEU A 43 17.79 3.55 2.82
N ASP A 44 17.19 4.39 3.65
CA ASP A 44 16.63 4.03 4.95
C ASP A 44 15.13 4.30 4.93
N ARG A 45 14.31 3.30 5.26
CA ARG A 45 12.84 3.39 5.19
C ARG A 45 12.30 4.49 6.11
N LYS A 46 12.98 4.82 7.21
CA LYS A 46 12.53 5.86 8.14
C LYS A 46 12.40 7.25 7.50
N ASP A 47 13.07 7.52 6.38
CA ASP A 47 12.93 8.80 5.65
C ASP A 47 11.60 8.89 4.88
N ASP A 48 10.97 7.75 4.59
CA ASP A 48 9.63 7.66 3.99
C ASP A 48 8.78 6.60 4.70
N PRO A 49 8.23 6.96 5.88
CA PRO A 49 7.27 6.13 6.59
C PRO A 49 5.84 6.27 6.05
N VAL A 50 5.60 7.22 5.13
CA VAL A 50 4.25 7.54 4.64
C VAL A 50 3.81 6.55 3.58
N THR A 51 4.63 6.30 2.56
CA THR A 51 4.30 5.39 1.47
C THR A 51 3.82 3.99 1.91
N PRO A 52 4.46 3.30 2.88
CA PRO A 52 3.99 1.99 3.31
C PRO A 52 2.70 2.03 4.16
N LEU A 53 2.23 3.20 4.63
CA LEU A 53 1.00 3.35 5.41
C LEU A 53 -0.22 3.70 4.56
N LEU A 54 -0.02 4.15 3.31
CA LEU A 54 -1.10 4.56 2.43
C LEU A 54 -1.79 3.35 1.80
N HIS A 55 -3.11 3.39 1.69
CA HIS A 55 -3.83 2.47 0.83
C HIS A 55 -3.38 2.58 -0.63
N GLN A 56 -3.25 1.41 -1.25
CA GLN A 56 -2.65 1.24 -2.57
C GLN A 56 -3.72 0.94 -3.62
N TRP A 57 -3.59 1.55 -4.80
CA TRP A 57 -4.60 1.46 -5.86
C TRP A 57 -4.06 1.04 -7.23
N THR A 58 -2.76 0.74 -7.33
CA THR A 58 -2.20 0.01 -8.48
C THR A 58 -2.34 -1.49 -8.26
N TYR A 59 -2.48 -2.27 -9.33
CA TYR A 59 -2.91 -3.67 -9.20
C TYR A 59 -2.05 -4.47 -8.21
N GLN A 60 -0.75 -4.50 -8.44
CA GLN A 60 0.18 -5.28 -7.63
C GLN A 60 0.23 -4.80 -6.18
N ALA A 61 0.31 -3.48 -5.98
CA ALA A 61 0.39 -2.90 -4.64
C ALA A 61 -0.90 -3.11 -3.85
N MET A 62 -2.06 -2.98 -4.50
CA MET A 62 -3.37 -3.22 -3.88
C MET A 62 -3.55 -4.69 -3.47
N VAL A 63 -3.11 -5.63 -4.33
CA VAL A 63 -3.09 -7.06 -3.97
C VAL A 63 -2.16 -7.31 -2.78
N HIS A 64 -0.95 -6.73 -2.78
CA HIS A 64 -0.02 -6.92 -1.67
C HIS A 64 -0.52 -6.30 -0.35
N GLU A 65 -1.21 -5.15 -0.41
CA GLU A 65 -1.79 -4.48 0.75
C GLU A 65 -2.98 -5.25 1.34
N LEU A 66 -3.90 -5.74 0.49
CA LEU A 66 -5.17 -6.30 0.96
C LEU A 66 -5.19 -7.82 1.07
N LEU A 67 -4.38 -8.51 0.27
CA LEU A 67 -4.37 -9.98 0.15
C LEU A 67 -3.00 -10.60 0.45
N ASN A 68 -1.96 -9.77 0.61
CA ASN A 68 -0.57 -10.16 0.82
C ASN A 68 0.01 -11.04 -0.29
N ILE A 69 1.00 -10.51 -1.01
CA ILE A 69 1.79 -11.31 -1.96
C ILE A 69 3.00 -11.87 -1.23
N ASN A 70 3.10 -13.19 -1.15
CA ASN A 70 4.24 -13.90 -0.60
C ASN A 70 4.84 -14.84 -1.65
N ASN A 71 6.10 -14.63 -2.06
CA ASN A 71 6.76 -15.40 -3.11
C ASN A 71 5.91 -15.54 -4.39
N ASN A 72 5.34 -14.41 -4.86
CA ASN A 72 4.42 -14.34 -6.00
C ASN A 72 3.13 -15.15 -5.83
N ARG A 73 2.77 -15.57 -4.62
CA ARG A 73 1.54 -16.29 -4.30
C ARG A 73 0.60 -15.44 -3.46
N VAL A 74 -0.69 -15.63 -3.68
CA VAL A 74 -1.78 -15.00 -2.93
C VAL A 74 -2.72 -16.11 -2.45
N ASP A 75 -3.03 -16.10 -1.15
CA ASP A 75 -3.95 -17.04 -0.54
C ASP A 75 -5.38 -16.46 -0.56
N LEU A 76 -6.27 -17.14 -1.28
CA LEU A 76 -7.70 -16.87 -1.35
C LEU A 76 -8.53 -17.96 -0.66
N SER A 77 -7.91 -18.85 0.13
CA SER A 77 -8.57 -19.97 0.80
C SER A 77 -9.70 -19.55 1.74
N GLN A 78 -9.64 -18.33 2.26
CA GLN A 78 -10.64 -17.73 3.15
C GLN A 78 -11.77 -17.00 2.40
N VAL A 79 -11.65 -16.84 1.08
CA VAL A 79 -12.66 -16.14 0.27
C VAL A 79 -13.79 -17.10 -0.09
N GLN A 80 -15.01 -16.71 0.23
CA GLN A 80 -16.20 -17.53 -0.03
C GLN A 80 -16.47 -17.66 -1.54
N GLY A 81 -16.83 -18.88 -1.96
CA GLY A 81 -17.17 -19.18 -3.35
C GLY A 81 -15.96 -19.23 -4.30
N VAL A 82 -14.72 -19.21 -3.79
CA VAL A 82 -13.54 -19.41 -4.64
C VAL A 82 -13.35 -20.90 -4.97
N PRO A 83 -13.19 -21.26 -6.26
CA PRO A 83 -12.90 -22.63 -6.67
C PRO A 83 -11.64 -23.20 -5.99
N LYS A 84 -11.59 -24.52 -5.76
CA LYS A 84 -10.46 -25.16 -5.04
C LYS A 84 -9.11 -24.85 -5.69
N GLU A 85 -9.06 -24.81 -7.02
CA GLU A 85 -7.90 -24.52 -7.85
C GLU A 85 -7.46 -23.05 -7.82
N LEU A 86 -8.28 -22.14 -7.28
CA LEU A 86 -7.97 -20.72 -7.13
C LEU A 86 -7.78 -20.31 -5.67
N LYS A 87 -7.76 -21.28 -4.73
CA LYS A 87 -7.43 -20.99 -3.33
C LYS A 87 -6.03 -20.44 -3.16
N GLU A 88 -5.09 -20.82 -4.03
CA GLU A 88 -3.78 -20.22 -4.09
C GLU A 88 -3.52 -19.76 -5.53
N VAL A 89 -3.12 -18.50 -5.66
CA VAL A 89 -3.01 -17.82 -6.94
C VAL A 89 -1.57 -17.36 -7.16
N VAL A 90 -0.97 -17.72 -8.29
CA VAL A 90 0.36 -17.24 -8.70
C VAL A 90 0.23 -15.97 -9.55
N LEU A 91 0.93 -14.91 -9.15
CA LEU A 91 1.04 -13.63 -9.84
C LEU A 91 2.50 -13.35 -10.21
N SER A 92 2.89 -13.71 -11.44
CA SER A 92 4.25 -13.48 -11.96
C SER A 92 4.18 -12.79 -13.31
N GLY A 93 4.86 -11.66 -13.47
CA GLY A 93 4.92 -10.94 -14.74
C GLY A 93 5.65 -11.71 -15.84
N GLU A 94 6.49 -12.68 -15.48
CA GLU A 94 7.23 -13.50 -16.45
C GLU A 94 6.35 -14.61 -17.05
N GLN A 95 5.36 -15.09 -16.29
CA GLN A 95 4.53 -16.24 -16.65
C GLN A 95 3.08 -15.85 -16.98
N ASP A 96 2.72 -14.58 -16.75
CA ASP A 96 1.39 -14.05 -16.97
C ASP A 96 1.45 -12.69 -17.67
N GLU A 97 1.21 -12.71 -18.98
CA GLU A 97 1.21 -11.51 -19.82
C GLU A 97 0.13 -10.51 -19.39
N PHE A 98 -1.05 -10.98 -18.97
CA PHE A 98 -2.10 -10.08 -18.50
C PHE A 98 -1.62 -9.37 -17.23
N TYR A 99 -1.01 -10.08 -16.29
CA TYR A 99 -0.47 -9.46 -15.10
C TYR A 99 0.67 -8.48 -15.43
N ALA A 100 1.62 -8.85 -16.28
CA ALA A 100 2.75 -8.00 -16.67
C ALA A 100 2.29 -6.65 -17.25
N GLN A 101 1.28 -6.66 -18.11
CA GLN A 101 0.74 -5.46 -18.74
C GLN A 101 -0.10 -4.59 -17.81
N ASN A 102 -0.53 -5.13 -16.66
CA ASN A 102 -1.53 -4.51 -15.79
C ASN A 102 -1.10 -4.35 -14.33
N MET A 103 0.06 -4.87 -13.94
CA MET A 103 0.54 -4.84 -12.55
C MET A 103 0.64 -3.42 -11.97
N TYR A 104 0.85 -2.42 -12.82
CA TYR A 104 0.93 -1.00 -12.44
C TYR A 104 -0.30 -0.18 -12.84
N SER A 105 -1.29 -0.80 -13.51
CA SER A 105 -2.55 -0.13 -13.82
C SER A 105 -3.33 0.17 -12.55
N ASN A 106 -4.08 1.26 -12.54
CA ASN A 106 -4.96 1.58 -11.40
C ASN A 106 -6.18 0.66 -11.35
N PHE A 107 -6.84 0.59 -10.19
CA PHE A 107 -8.00 -0.28 -9.97
C PHE A 107 -9.12 -0.11 -11.01
N GLY A 108 -9.38 1.14 -11.44
CA GLY A 108 -10.22 1.53 -12.57
C GLY A 108 -9.86 0.86 -13.88
N GLU A 109 -8.60 1.01 -14.28
CA GLU A 109 -8.07 0.54 -15.55
C GLU A 109 -8.15 -0.97 -15.67
N ILE A 110 -7.81 -1.70 -14.61
CA ILE A 110 -7.77 -3.16 -14.66
C ILE A 110 -9.18 -3.72 -14.85
N GLY A 111 -10.16 -3.18 -14.13
CA GLY A 111 -11.57 -3.54 -14.30
C GLY A 111 -12.01 -3.33 -15.76
N ALA A 112 -11.69 -2.18 -16.35
CA ALA A 112 -12.04 -1.86 -17.72
C ALA A 112 -11.37 -2.80 -18.74
N LYS A 113 -10.10 -3.15 -18.52
CA LYS A 113 -9.36 -4.07 -19.39
C LYS A 113 -9.91 -5.51 -19.35
N ILE A 114 -10.34 -5.97 -18.17
CA ILE A 114 -11.03 -7.27 -18.06
C ILE A 114 -12.37 -7.24 -18.78
N LYS A 115 -13.13 -6.14 -18.63
CA LYS A 115 -14.41 -5.97 -19.32
C LYS A 115 -14.26 -6.06 -20.83
N VAL A 116 -13.24 -5.43 -21.42
CA VAL A 116 -12.92 -5.56 -22.85
C VAL A 116 -12.67 -7.01 -23.24
N LYS A 117 -11.90 -7.77 -22.45
CA LYS A 117 -11.64 -9.21 -22.71
C LYS A 117 -12.91 -10.06 -22.62
N MET A 118 -13.85 -9.71 -21.74
CA MET A 118 -15.15 -10.38 -21.68
C MET A 118 -16.02 -10.05 -22.89
N ASP A 119 -16.04 -8.80 -23.33
CA ASP A 119 -16.81 -8.38 -24.51
C ASP A 119 -16.32 -9.08 -25.79
N GLU A 120 -15.00 -9.17 -25.98
CA GLU A 120 -14.37 -9.94 -27.08
C GLU A 120 -14.83 -11.40 -27.08
N PHE A 121 -14.98 -12.00 -25.90
CA PHE A 121 -15.46 -13.37 -25.79
C PHE A 121 -16.96 -13.48 -26.06
N GLN A 122 -17.78 -12.61 -25.50
CA GLN A 122 -19.23 -12.61 -25.69
C GLN A 122 -19.59 -12.49 -27.17
N GLN A 123 -18.87 -11.65 -27.92
CA GLN A 123 -19.01 -11.54 -29.37
C GLN A 123 -18.74 -12.88 -30.09
N LYS A 124 -17.65 -13.58 -29.73
CA LYS A 124 -17.30 -14.90 -30.30
C LYS A 124 -18.32 -15.98 -29.92
N ALA A 125 -18.82 -15.94 -28.70
CA ALA A 125 -19.80 -16.87 -28.18
C ALA A 125 -21.24 -16.58 -28.63
N LYS A 126 -21.48 -15.44 -29.32
CA LYS A 126 -22.80 -14.92 -29.66
C LYS A 126 -23.72 -14.77 -28.43
N ASP A 127 -23.13 -14.41 -27.29
CA ASP A 127 -23.86 -14.10 -26.05
C ASP A 127 -24.11 -12.58 -25.96
N GLN A 128 -25.34 -12.19 -25.61
CA GLN A 128 -25.77 -10.78 -25.49
C GLN A 128 -26.02 -10.35 -24.04
N ARG A 129 -25.69 -11.20 -23.05
CA ARG A 129 -25.83 -10.83 -21.62
C ARG A 129 -25.07 -9.55 -21.30
N LYS A 130 -25.73 -8.63 -20.60
CA LYS A 130 -25.07 -7.42 -20.11
C LYS A 130 -24.17 -7.76 -18.92
N VAL A 131 -22.93 -7.29 -18.99
CA VAL A 131 -21.94 -7.40 -17.90
C VAL A 131 -21.53 -5.96 -17.57
N GLU A 132 -22.00 -5.40 -16.45
CA GLU A 132 -21.79 -3.97 -16.10
C GLU A 132 -20.98 -3.78 -14.81
N SER A 133 -20.75 -4.85 -14.04
CA SER A 133 -20.08 -4.83 -12.75
C SER A 133 -19.06 -5.96 -12.59
N ILE A 134 -18.18 -5.85 -11.59
CA ILE A 134 -17.22 -6.90 -11.25
C ILE A 134 -17.92 -8.19 -10.78
N ALA A 135 -19.08 -8.06 -10.12
CA ALA A 135 -19.90 -9.20 -9.75
C ALA A 135 -20.44 -9.94 -10.98
N ASP A 136 -20.92 -9.20 -11.99
CA ASP A 136 -21.36 -9.78 -13.26
C ASP A 136 -20.21 -10.49 -13.97
N MET A 137 -19.00 -9.89 -13.93
CA MET A 137 -17.79 -10.49 -14.48
C MET A 137 -17.48 -11.83 -13.80
N LYS A 138 -17.55 -11.91 -12.47
CA LYS A 138 -17.34 -13.18 -11.73
C LYS A 138 -18.40 -14.23 -12.11
N ALA A 139 -19.68 -13.86 -12.06
CA ALA A 139 -20.78 -14.77 -12.41
C ALA A 139 -20.67 -15.27 -13.86
N PHE A 140 -20.22 -14.41 -14.78
CA PHE A 140 -19.99 -14.77 -16.18
C PHE A 140 -18.95 -15.90 -16.30
N VAL A 141 -17.81 -15.78 -15.63
CA VAL A 141 -16.75 -16.80 -15.72
C VAL A 141 -17.18 -18.13 -15.09
N GLU A 142 -17.94 -18.08 -14.00
CA GLU A 142 -18.51 -19.27 -13.36
C GLU A 142 -19.52 -20.00 -14.25
N THR A 143 -20.29 -19.24 -15.05
CA THR A 143 -21.33 -19.79 -15.95
C THR A 143 -20.75 -20.37 -17.25
N TYR A 144 -19.56 -19.91 -17.69
CA TYR A 144 -18.97 -20.29 -18.97
C TYR A 144 -17.60 -20.99 -18.82
N PRO A 145 -17.57 -22.32 -18.58
CA PRO A 145 -16.33 -23.08 -18.49
C PRO A 145 -15.42 -22.97 -19.72
N GLN A 146 -16.00 -22.76 -20.92
CA GLN A 146 -15.20 -22.50 -22.13
C GLN A 146 -14.41 -21.18 -22.07
N PHE A 147 -14.93 -20.14 -21.38
CA PHE A 147 -14.19 -18.90 -21.13
C PHE A 147 -12.95 -19.19 -20.29
N LYS A 148 -13.11 -19.99 -19.24
CA LYS A 148 -12.02 -20.42 -18.37
C LYS A 148 -10.94 -21.22 -19.11
N LYS A 149 -11.32 -22.05 -20.09
CA LYS A 149 -10.35 -22.78 -20.93
C LYS A 149 -9.62 -21.87 -21.92
N MET A 150 -10.32 -20.90 -22.52
CA MET A 150 -9.75 -20.01 -23.53
C MET A 150 -8.97 -18.83 -22.92
N SER A 151 -9.23 -18.50 -21.65
CA SER A 151 -8.69 -17.33 -20.96
C SER A 151 -8.39 -17.64 -19.48
N GLY A 152 -7.67 -18.73 -19.22
CA GLY A 152 -7.39 -19.22 -17.87
C GLY A 152 -6.79 -18.17 -16.94
N ASN A 153 -5.90 -17.30 -17.46
CA ASN A 153 -5.34 -16.19 -16.69
C ASN A 153 -6.39 -15.12 -16.34
N VAL A 154 -7.37 -14.86 -17.20
CA VAL A 154 -8.41 -13.85 -16.92
C VAL A 154 -9.34 -14.32 -15.79
N ASN A 155 -9.69 -15.60 -15.70
CA ASN A 155 -10.49 -16.12 -14.57
C ASN A 155 -9.80 -15.85 -13.22
N LYS A 156 -8.50 -16.13 -13.15
CA LYS A 156 -7.67 -15.84 -11.98
C LYS A 156 -7.74 -14.37 -11.59
N HIS A 157 -7.55 -13.46 -12.55
CA HIS A 157 -7.59 -12.02 -12.27
C HIS A 157 -8.98 -11.51 -11.90
N VAL A 158 -10.04 -12.04 -12.52
CA VAL A 158 -11.45 -11.75 -12.14
C VAL A 158 -11.69 -12.13 -10.69
N CYS A 159 -11.21 -13.29 -10.24
CA CYS A 159 -11.35 -13.74 -8.86
C CYS A 159 -10.63 -12.79 -7.89
N VAL A 160 -9.38 -12.45 -8.18
CA VAL A 160 -8.59 -11.51 -7.36
C VAL A 160 -9.27 -10.14 -7.28
N ILE A 161 -9.67 -9.56 -8.43
CA ILE A 161 -10.29 -8.23 -8.49
C ILE A 161 -11.68 -8.22 -7.85
N SER A 162 -12.44 -9.30 -7.96
CA SER A 162 -13.69 -9.46 -7.24
C SER A 162 -13.48 -9.39 -5.74
N GLU A 163 -12.43 -10.02 -5.20
CA GLU A 163 -12.14 -9.94 -3.78
C GLU A 163 -11.62 -8.55 -3.37
N LEU A 164 -10.77 -7.93 -4.19
CA LEU A 164 -10.34 -6.54 -3.95
C LEU A 164 -11.54 -5.58 -3.88
N SER A 165 -12.51 -5.73 -4.79
CA SER A 165 -13.75 -4.93 -4.82
C SER A 165 -14.60 -5.16 -3.57
N ASN A 166 -14.73 -6.42 -3.14
CA ASN A 166 -15.43 -6.81 -1.92
C ASN A 166 -14.78 -6.18 -0.67
N LEU A 167 -13.47 -6.33 -0.50
CA LEU A 167 -12.72 -5.77 0.63
C LEU A 167 -12.79 -4.24 0.66
N THR A 168 -12.64 -3.60 -0.50
CA THR A 168 -12.72 -2.14 -0.64
C THR A 168 -14.06 -1.60 -0.18
N SER A 169 -15.16 -2.24 -0.60
CA SER A 169 -16.52 -1.85 -0.25
C SER A 169 -16.80 -2.14 1.23
N LYS A 170 -16.49 -3.36 1.69
CA LYS A 170 -16.73 -3.80 3.07
C LYS A 170 -16.03 -2.92 4.10
N LYS A 171 -14.81 -2.48 3.82
CA LYS A 171 -14.00 -1.63 4.72
C LYS A 171 -14.12 -0.13 4.42
N ARG A 172 -14.95 0.27 3.45
CA ARG A 172 -15.12 1.68 3.02
C ARG A 172 -13.79 2.37 2.71
N LEU A 173 -12.88 1.67 2.02
CA LEU A 173 -11.50 2.13 1.85
C LEU A 173 -11.39 3.39 0.99
N PHE A 174 -12.37 3.70 0.14
CA PHE A 174 -12.38 4.95 -0.63
C PHE A 174 -12.43 6.18 0.28
N GLU A 175 -13.30 6.17 1.30
CA GLU A 175 -13.42 7.28 2.27
C GLU A 175 -12.16 7.41 3.14
N VAL A 176 -11.64 6.27 3.61
CA VAL A 176 -10.40 6.23 4.41
C VAL A 176 -9.23 6.76 3.58
N SER A 177 -9.03 6.19 2.38
CA SER A 177 -7.91 6.56 1.52
C SER A 177 -7.99 8.01 1.07
N GLU A 178 -9.18 8.56 0.78
CA GLU A 178 -9.31 9.98 0.49
C GLU A 178 -8.70 10.85 1.60
N LEU A 179 -9.01 10.55 2.88
CA LEU A 179 -8.46 11.29 4.01
C LEU A 179 -6.96 11.06 4.19
N GLU A 180 -6.45 9.84 3.99
CA GLU A 180 -5.01 9.56 4.00
C GLU A 180 -4.26 10.46 3.00
N GLN A 181 -4.80 10.59 1.80
CA GLN A 181 -4.24 11.37 0.71
C GLN A 181 -4.28 12.87 1.03
N GLU A 182 -5.35 13.34 1.67
CA GLU A 182 -5.43 14.71 2.17
C GLU A 182 -4.38 15.01 3.24
N ILE A 183 -4.20 14.11 4.22
CA ILE A 183 -3.18 14.28 5.27
C ILE A 183 -1.78 14.31 4.67
N ALA A 184 -1.50 13.44 3.69
CA ALA A 184 -0.22 13.39 3.01
C ALA A 184 0.04 14.65 2.16
N CYS A 185 -0.99 15.19 1.51
CA CYS A 185 -0.85 16.21 0.46
C CYS A 185 -1.16 17.65 0.86
N LYS A 186 -2.13 17.85 1.75
CA LYS A 186 -2.75 19.15 2.03
C LYS A 186 -2.48 19.56 3.47
N ALA A 187 -2.18 20.83 3.68
CA ALA A 187 -2.03 21.42 5.01
C ALA A 187 -3.37 22.01 5.48
N ASP A 188 -4.28 21.16 5.95
CA ASP A 188 -5.57 21.58 6.52
C ASP A 188 -5.86 20.83 7.83
N HIS A 189 -5.08 21.18 8.86
CA HIS A 189 -5.06 20.46 10.15
C HIS A 189 -6.45 20.36 10.78
N SER A 190 -7.17 21.48 10.91
CA SER A 190 -8.45 21.53 11.63
C SER A 190 -9.51 20.66 10.95
N ALA A 191 -9.67 20.77 9.63
CA ALA A 191 -10.65 19.98 8.90
C ALA A 191 -10.29 18.49 8.92
N GLN A 192 -9.02 18.16 8.69
CA GLN A 192 -8.54 16.78 8.71
C GLN A 192 -8.71 16.15 10.10
N LEU A 193 -8.39 16.87 11.19
CA LEU A 193 -8.57 16.36 12.56
C LEU A 193 -10.04 16.01 12.85
N GLN A 194 -10.99 16.85 12.43
CA GLN A 194 -12.42 16.56 12.62
C GLN A 194 -12.86 15.35 11.80
N ARG A 195 -12.39 15.21 10.55
CA ARG A 195 -12.65 14.04 9.72
C ARG A 195 -12.08 12.76 10.32
N ILE A 196 -10.85 12.80 10.84
CA ILE A 196 -10.22 11.64 11.50
C ILE A 196 -11.07 11.23 12.70
N LYS A 197 -11.45 12.17 13.59
CA LYS A 197 -12.28 11.88 14.76
C LYS A 197 -13.58 11.19 14.39
N LYS A 198 -14.23 11.63 13.30
CA LYS A 198 -15.43 10.99 12.76
C LYS A 198 -15.17 9.56 12.29
N ILE A 199 -14.15 9.35 11.44
CA ILE A 199 -13.84 8.03 10.87
C ILE A 199 -13.42 7.02 11.94
N ILE A 200 -12.52 7.39 12.86
CA ILE A 200 -12.01 6.42 13.86
C ILE A 200 -13.05 6.06 14.93
N SER A 201 -14.09 6.88 15.10
CA SER A 201 -15.21 6.60 16.00
C SER A 201 -16.25 5.68 15.35
N ASP A 202 -16.21 5.50 14.03
CA ASP A 202 -17.11 4.59 13.31
C ASP A 202 -16.62 3.14 13.45
N GLU A 203 -17.43 2.31 14.10
CA GLU A 203 -17.10 0.90 14.36
C GLU A 203 -17.07 0.04 13.09
N THR A 204 -17.64 0.51 11.98
CA THR A 204 -17.60 -0.18 10.68
C THR A 204 -16.22 -0.11 10.02
N ILE A 205 -15.40 0.89 10.37
CA ILE A 205 -14.03 1.05 9.88
C ILE A 205 -13.10 0.18 10.72
N SER A 206 -12.18 -0.55 10.10
CA SER A 206 -11.29 -1.43 10.86
C SER A 206 -10.37 -0.65 11.81
N ILE A 207 -9.99 -1.28 12.92
CA ILE A 207 -9.01 -0.71 13.86
C ILE A 207 -7.67 -0.47 13.15
N SER A 208 -7.26 -1.39 12.28
CA SER A 208 -6.04 -1.27 11.48
C SER A 208 -6.05 -0.01 10.62
N ASP A 209 -7.14 0.24 9.90
CA ASP A 209 -7.26 1.44 9.03
C ASP A 209 -7.30 2.72 9.87
N SER A 210 -7.93 2.66 11.04
CA SER A 210 -7.96 3.77 12.00
C SER A 210 -6.55 4.08 12.54
N ILE A 211 -5.74 3.05 12.84
CA ILE A 211 -4.34 3.20 13.24
C ILE A 211 -3.52 3.86 12.13
N LYS A 212 -3.69 3.43 10.86
CA LYS A 212 -2.99 4.04 9.70
C LYS A 212 -3.29 5.53 9.56
N LEU A 213 -4.55 5.93 9.68
CA LEU A 213 -4.94 7.34 9.67
C LEU A 213 -4.29 8.14 10.81
N VAL A 214 -4.29 7.59 12.03
CA VAL A 214 -3.67 8.25 13.19
C VAL A 214 -2.15 8.31 13.04
N ALA A 215 -1.52 7.29 12.45
CA ALA A 215 -0.09 7.27 12.14
C ALA A 215 0.31 8.37 11.16
N LEU A 216 -0.42 8.51 10.05
CA LEU A 216 -0.21 9.58 9.08
C LEU A 216 -0.39 10.96 9.72
N TYR A 217 -1.44 11.15 10.52
CA TYR A 217 -1.69 12.39 11.25
C TYR A 217 -0.54 12.72 12.21
N ALA A 218 -0.10 11.74 13.01
CA ALA A 218 0.97 11.90 13.99
C ALA A 218 2.30 12.29 13.32
N LEU A 219 2.64 11.66 12.19
CA LEU A 219 3.84 11.98 11.41
C LEU A 219 3.76 13.36 10.75
N ARG A 220 2.58 13.76 10.27
CA ARG A 220 2.35 15.03 9.56
C ARG A 220 2.33 16.23 10.52
N TYR A 221 1.64 16.08 11.65
CA TYR A 221 1.33 17.17 12.57
C TYR A 221 2.06 17.08 13.91
N GLU A 222 3.15 16.31 13.98
CA GLU A 222 3.98 16.09 15.18
C GLU A 222 4.26 17.38 15.97
N ARG A 223 4.61 18.47 15.27
CA ARG A 223 4.94 19.79 15.87
C ARG A 223 3.83 20.83 15.76
N HIS A 224 2.63 20.44 15.33
CA HIS A 224 1.51 21.38 15.23
C HIS A 224 1.02 21.78 16.63
N ALA A 225 0.76 23.07 16.86
CA ALA A 225 0.37 23.59 18.18
C ALA A 225 -0.91 22.91 18.74
N ASN A 226 -1.85 22.58 17.84
CA ASN A 226 -3.11 21.90 18.17
C ASN A 226 -3.07 20.39 17.85
N CYS A 227 -1.90 19.76 17.88
CA CYS A 227 -1.78 18.32 17.65
C CYS A 227 -2.50 17.52 18.75
N ASP A 228 -3.41 16.62 18.35
CA ASP A 228 -4.26 15.85 19.27
C ASP A 228 -4.05 14.33 19.15
N THR A 229 -2.82 13.89 18.86
CA THR A 229 -2.50 12.45 18.74
C THR A 229 -2.92 11.65 19.96
N SER A 230 -2.76 12.19 21.18
CA SER A 230 -3.20 11.53 22.41
C SER A 230 -4.73 11.37 22.49
N GLY A 231 -5.50 12.34 22.01
CA GLY A 231 -6.96 12.23 21.96
C GLY A 231 -7.40 11.15 20.98
N LEU A 232 -6.79 11.12 19.79
CA LEU A 232 -7.05 10.09 18.78
C LEU A 232 -6.69 8.69 19.28
N LEU A 233 -5.53 8.51 19.91
CA LEU A 233 -5.12 7.24 20.52
C LEU A 233 -6.09 6.78 21.62
N SER A 234 -6.69 7.71 22.37
CA SER A 234 -7.69 7.36 23.39
C SER A 234 -8.96 6.75 22.76
N VAL A 235 -9.34 7.19 21.55
CA VAL A 235 -10.47 6.60 20.82
C VAL A 235 -10.13 5.19 20.32
N ILE A 236 -8.93 5.00 19.75
CA ILE A 236 -8.44 3.68 19.31
C ILE A 236 -8.38 2.70 20.49
N HIS A 237 -7.86 3.15 21.63
CA HIS A 237 -7.76 2.31 22.83
C HIS A 237 -9.13 1.87 23.36
N LYS A 238 -10.14 2.76 23.34
CA LYS A 238 -11.53 2.40 23.71
C LYS A 238 -12.11 1.33 22.80
N ARG A 239 -11.68 1.27 21.55
CA ARG A 239 -12.02 0.23 20.58
C ARG A 239 -11.14 -1.03 20.70
N GLN A 240 -10.36 -1.16 21.78
CA GLN A 240 -9.42 -2.26 22.03
C GLN A 240 -8.29 -2.37 21.00
N GLY A 241 -7.96 -1.28 20.30
CA GLY A 241 -6.85 -1.24 19.37
C GLY A 241 -5.50 -1.07 20.06
N SER A 242 -4.47 -1.71 19.52
CA SER A 242 -3.09 -1.52 19.98
C SER A 242 -2.58 -0.13 19.58
N THR A 243 -2.16 0.65 20.58
CA THR A 243 -1.78 2.07 20.40
C THR A 243 -0.28 2.31 20.48
N ASN A 244 0.50 1.32 20.91
CA ASN A 244 1.95 1.40 21.09
C ASN A 244 2.72 1.64 19.79
N ILE A 245 2.12 1.29 18.65
CA ILE A 245 2.67 1.56 17.32
C ILE A 245 2.85 3.05 17.04
N ILE A 246 1.95 3.93 17.50
CA ILE A 246 2.04 5.35 17.14
C ILE A 246 3.25 6.02 17.83
N PRO A 247 3.49 5.85 19.15
CA PRO A 247 4.74 6.27 19.76
C PRO A 247 5.97 5.62 19.10
N SER A 248 5.94 4.30 18.87
CA SER A 248 7.03 3.56 18.19
C SER A 248 7.38 4.16 16.84
N LEU A 249 6.37 4.51 16.04
CA LEU A 249 6.54 5.12 14.73
C LEU A 249 7.13 6.54 14.81
N ILE A 250 6.74 7.34 15.80
CA ILE A 250 7.32 8.69 16.00
C ILE A 250 8.78 8.57 16.42
N GLU A 251 9.15 7.63 17.29
CA GLU A 251 10.56 7.40 17.65
C GLU A 251 11.37 6.88 16.45
N TYR A 252 10.80 5.96 15.67
CA TYR A 252 11.47 5.39 14.49
C TYR A 252 11.67 6.40 13.35
N ALA A 253 10.62 7.16 13.01
CA ALA A 253 10.54 7.98 11.81
C ALA A 253 9.91 9.37 12.04
N GLY A 254 9.99 9.90 13.26
CA GLY A 254 9.56 11.26 13.58
C GLY A 254 10.43 12.32 12.90
N GLN A 255 10.00 13.58 12.95
CA GLN A 255 10.70 14.71 12.34
C GLN A 255 12.11 14.92 12.91
N HIS A 256 12.38 14.44 14.12
CA HIS A 256 13.70 14.52 14.75
C HIS A 256 14.71 13.50 14.21
N VAL A 257 14.25 12.39 13.60
CA VAL A 257 15.13 11.36 13.00
C VAL A 257 15.20 11.50 11.49
N ARG A 258 14.09 11.90 10.86
CA ARG A 258 13.98 12.08 9.41
C ARG A 258 14.89 13.18 8.91
N GLN A 259 15.59 12.90 7.80
CA GLN A 259 16.50 13.85 7.17
C GLN A 259 15.84 14.61 6.00
N GLY A 260 14.65 14.20 5.57
CA GLY A 260 13.93 14.79 4.45
C GLY A 260 12.58 15.40 4.84
N GLU A 261 12.19 16.48 4.17
CA GLU A 261 10.83 17.02 4.27
C GLU A 261 9.89 16.24 3.35
N ILE A 262 9.40 15.08 3.81
CA ILE A 262 8.42 14.29 3.05
C ILE A 262 7.07 15.01 2.85
N PHE A 263 6.83 16.01 3.70
CA PHE A 263 5.58 16.73 3.83
C PHE A 263 5.62 18.12 3.17
N ASN A 264 6.61 18.39 2.31
CA ASN A 264 6.77 19.70 1.69
C ASN A 264 5.61 20.00 0.71
N PRO A 265 4.87 21.11 0.87
CA PRO A 265 3.71 21.46 0.04
C PRO A 265 4.02 21.71 -1.44
N ILE A 266 5.29 21.90 -1.84
CA ILE A 266 5.65 22.39 -3.18
C ILE A 266 5.73 21.30 -4.28
N ARG A 267 5.57 20.01 -3.99
CA ARG A 267 5.65 18.95 -5.03
C ARG A 267 4.34 18.27 -5.40
N ILE A 268 3.23 18.67 -4.79
CA ILE A 268 2.00 17.86 -4.77
C ILE A 268 0.90 18.44 -5.67
N SER A 269 1.09 19.64 -6.23
CA SER A 269 0.15 20.23 -7.19
C SER A 269 0.03 19.41 -8.49
N ASP A 270 1.10 18.72 -8.89
CA ASP A 270 1.09 17.85 -10.09
C ASP A 270 0.50 16.45 -9.79
N ALA A 271 0.71 15.93 -8.59
CA ALA A 271 0.06 14.70 -8.13
C ALA A 271 -1.46 14.84 -8.12
N VAL A 272 -1.98 15.98 -7.65
CA VAL A 272 -3.42 16.28 -7.66
C VAL A 272 -3.96 16.50 -9.10
N LYS A 273 -3.16 16.95 -10.06
CA LYS A 273 -3.60 17.08 -11.47
C LYS A 273 -3.67 15.73 -12.20
N LEU A 274 -2.80 14.79 -11.87
CA LEU A 274 -2.83 13.42 -12.40
C LEU A 274 -4.11 12.66 -12.01
N THR A 275 -4.78 13.08 -10.93
CA THR A 275 -5.92 12.39 -10.29
C THR A 275 -7.28 12.62 -10.93
N ARG A 276 -7.41 13.55 -11.88
CA ARG A 276 -8.69 13.87 -12.54
C ARG A 276 -8.97 13.11 -13.83
N LYS A 277 -8.07 12.23 -14.30
CA LYS A 277 -8.37 11.37 -15.46
C LYS A 277 -9.28 10.21 -15.04
N LEU A 278 -10.58 10.54 -15.05
CA LEU A 278 -11.73 9.69 -14.79
C LEU A 278 -11.77 8.49 -15.73
N ILE A 279 -11.87 7.26 -15.20
CA ILE A 279 -12.41 6.13 -15.95
C ILE A 279 -13.91 6.07 -15.65
N LYS A 280 -14.71 6.45 -16.65
CA LYS A 280 -16.16 6.23 -16.67
C LYS A 280 -16.41 4.86 -17.31
N GLY A 281 -17.08 3.93 -16.65
CA GLY A 281 -17.55 2.72 -17.35
C GLY A 281 -17.96 1.50 -16.50
N LEU A 282 -17.50 1.36 -15.26
CA LEU A 282 -17.83 0.21 -14.40
C LEU A 282 -18.41 0.66 -13.06
N LYS A 283 -19.56 0.08 -12.68
CA LYS A 283 -20.17 0.32 -11.37
C LYS A 283 -19.29 -0.32 -10.28
N GLY A 284 -18.99 0.44 -9.22
CA GLY A 284 -18.18 -0.02 -8.09
C GLY A 284 -16.67 0.18 -8.23
N VAL A 285 -16.22 0.92 -9.26
CA VAL A 285 -14.81 1.31 -9.41
C VAL A 285 -14.69 2.82 -9.33
N GLU A 286 -14.41 3.32 -8.13
CA GLU A 286 -14.22 4.74 -7.88
C GLU A 286 -12.79 5.16 -8.25
N ASN A 287 -12.64 6.42 -8.68
CA ASN A 287 -11.32 6.96 -9.05
C ASN A 287 -10.60 7.42 -7.79
N VAL A 288 -9.47 6.78 -7.46
CA VAL A 288 -8.72 7.09 -6.24
C VAL A 288 -7.37 7.72 -6.54
N VAL A 289 -6.97 8.64 -5.68
CA VAL A 289 -5.68 9.32 -5.70
C VAL A 289 -4.58 8.31 -5.39
N ILE A 290 -3.53 8.30 -6.22
CA ILE A 290 -2.36 7.42 -6.07
C ILE A 290 -1.15 8.27 -5.67
N LEU A 291 -0.69 8.12 -4.43
CA LEU A 291 0.58 8.67 -3.97
C LEU A 291 1.60 7.53 -3.87
N GLY A 292 2.13 7.15 -5.03
CA GLY A 292 3.10 6.06 -5.14
C GLY A 292 2.57 4.70 -4.71
N GLY A 293 3.38 3.68 -4.89
CA GLY A 293 3.11 2.37 -4.34
C GLY A 293 4.40 1.59 -4.13
N THR A 294 4.37 0.68 -3.18
CA THR A 294 5.51 -0.14 -2.80
C THR A 294 5.06 -1.60 -2.69
N THR A 295 5.96 -2.49 -3.08
CA THR A 295 5.86 -3.94 -2.85
C THR A 295 6.88 -4.42 -1.84
N ILE A 296 7.73 -3.51 -1.33
CA ILE A 296 8.71 -3.81 -0.29
C ILE A 296 7.99 -4.06 1.03
N HIS A 297 6.91 -3.30 1.28
CA HIS A 297 6.09 -3.40 2.47
C HIS A 297 4.62 -3.23 2.11
N ASN A 298 3.75 -4.04 2.69
CA ASN A 298 2.38 -3.60 3.02
C ASN A 298 2.36 -2.94 4.40
N SER A 299 1.25 -2.29 4.74
CA SER A 299 1.12 -1.58 6.01
C SER A 299 1.39 -2.48 7.23
N ASP A 300 0.95 -3.74 7.20
CA ASP A 300 1.12 -4.68 8.31
C ASP A 300 2.61 -5.05 8.53
N SER A 301 3.31 -5.43 7.45
CA SER A 301 4.74 -5.75 7.50
C SER A 301 5.58 -4.56 7.98
N PHE A 302 5.25 -3.35 7.51
CA PHE A 302 5.93 -2.14 7.95
C PHE A 302 5.70 -1.85 9.44
N ILE A 303 4.45 -1.96 9.91
CA ILE A 303 4.11 -1.79 11.33
C ILE A 303 4.89 -2.77 12.21
N ARG A 304 4.99 -4.04 11.81
CA ARG A 304 5.76 -5.05 12.56
C ARG A 304 7.24 -4.71 12.61
N GLU A 305 7.83 -4.29 11.50
CA GLU A 305 9.24 -3.88 11.46
C GLU A 305 9.51 -2.67 12.35
N VAL A 306 8.62 -1.68 12.37
CA VAL A 306 8.74 -0.51 13.25
C VAL A 306 8.74 -0.96 14.72
N LEU A 307 7.77 -1.78 15.13
CA LEU A 307 7.69 -2.29 16.50
C LEU A 307 8.94 -3.06 16.91
N PHE A 308 9.44 -3.92 16.02
CA PHE A 308 10.67 -4.69 16.24
C PHE A 308 11.89 -3.76 16.36
N ALA A 309 12.03 -2.79 15.44
CA ALA A 309 13.15 -1.86 15.42
C ALA A 309 13.20 -0.94 16.65
N THR A 310 12.06 -0.69 17.30
CA THR A 310 11.98 0.16 18.50
C THR A 310 11.88 -0.64 19.80
N GLN A 311 11.98 -1.97 19.75
CA GLN A 311 11.94 -2.79 20.95
C GLN A 311 13.12 -2.47 21.87
N GLY A 312 12.85 -2.12 23.12
CA GLY A 312 13.88 -1.78 24.12
C GLY A 312 14.53 -0.41 23.95
N VAL A 313 14.11 0.40 22.98
CA VAL A 313 14.58 1.79 22.83
C VAL A 313 13.97 2.65 23.94
N GLN A 314 14.76 3.51 24.58
CA GLN A 314 14.23 4.47 25.56
C GLN A 314 13.52 5.62 24.85
N PHE A 315 12.19 5.67 25.00
CA PHE A 315 11.34 6.68 24.36
C PHE A 315 11.48 8.06 24.99
N LYS A 316 11.69 9.09 24.15
CA LYS A 316 11.82 10.49 24.58
C LYS A 316 10.60 11.34 24.21
N HIS A 317 9.40 10.77 24.33
CA HIS A 317 8.16 11.49 24.01
C HIS A 317 7.59 12.27 25.18
N THR A 318 6.61 13.14 24.87
CA THR A 318 5.81 13.85 25.86
C THR A 318 5.14 12.86 26.83
N LYS A 319 4.95 13.27 28.09
CA LYS A 319 4.25 12.48 29.12
C LYS A 319 2.87 11.97 28.65
N THR A 320 2.22 12.71 27.74
CA THR A 320 0.90 12.36 27.19
C THR A 320 0.92 11.20 26.20
N LEU A 321 2.02 11.00 25.46
CA LEU A 321 2.20 9.84 24.58
C LEU A 321 2.78 8.63 25.31
N ALA A 322 3.58 8.85 26.37
CA ALA A 322 4.23 7.79 27.14
C ALA A 322 3.23 6.75 27.70
N LYS A 323 2.02 7.17 28.08
CA LYS A 323 0.98 6.25 28.58
C LYS A 323 0.49 5.21 27.56
N PHE A 324 0.71 5.44 26.26
CA PHE A 324 0.37 4.49 25.20
C PHE A 324 1.53 3.59 24.81
N HIS A 325 2.74 3.86 25.34
CA HIS A 325 3.94 3.08 25.07
C HIS A 325 4.05 1.85 25.98
N SER A 326 3.67 1.99 27.26
CA SER A 326 3.84 0.96 28.31
C SER A 326 2.70 -0.04 28.43
N ILE A 327 1.73 -0.03 27.51
CA ILE A 327 0.62 -0.99 27.56
C ILE A 327 1.12 -2.28 26.89
N GLU A 328 1.78 -3.11 27.69
CA GLU A 328 2.00 -4.52 27.39
C GLU A 328 0.64 -5.18 27.12
N ASN A 329 0.31 -5.39 25.86
CA ASN A 329 -0.68 -6.38 25.46
C ASN A 329 -0.06 -7.13 24.29
N PHE A 330 0.74 -8.14 24.62
CA PHE A 330 1.11 -9.23 23.73
C PHE A 330 -0.10 -10.12 23.47
#